data_AF-A0A2S2PXZ9-F1
#
_entry.id   AF-A0A2S2PXZ9-F1
#
_cell.length_a   1.000
_cell.length_b   1.000
_cell.length_c   1.000
_cell.angle_alpha   90.00
_cell.angle_beta   90.00
_cell.angle_gamma   90.00
#
_symmetry.space_group_name_H-M   'P 1'
#
loop_
_entity.id
_entity.type
_entity.pdbx_description
1 polymer ?
#
loop_
_entity_poly.entity_id
_entity_poly.type
_entity_poly.pdbx_seq_one_letter_code
_entity_poly.pdbx_strand_id
1 'polypeptide(L)'
;LKTKFQIYKSLLKPIWTYGIQLWGSAKTSNLNKIQAFQNITLRKITNAPPFISNMTLHKDLGIKTVEKEAAIFYKRFYNKLENHVNPLIKYLHIPSLPGNPRRRLKRK
;
A
#
# COMPACT_ATOMS: atom_id res chain seq x y z
N LEU A 1 -13.31 -18.30 13.52
CA LEU A 1 -13.03 -17.03 12.79
C LEU A 1 -11.88 -16.22 13.43
N LYS A 2 -11.97 -15.90 14.73
CA LYS A 2 -11.00 -15.07 15.49
C LYS A 2 -9.53 -15.47 15.28
N THR A 3 -9.16 -16.74 15.50
CA THR A 3 -7.78 -17.21 15.36
C THR A 3 -7.24 -17.10 13.94
N LYS A 4 -8.01 -17.55 12.95
CA LYS A 4 -7.65 -17.46 11.51
C LYS A 4 -7.44 -15.99 11.09
N PHE A 5 -8.27 -15.09 11.59
CA PHE A 5 -8.15 -13.67 11.33
C PHE A 5 -6.93 -13.04 12.00
N GLN A 6 -6.61 -13.45 13.23
CA GLN A 6 -5.38 -13.04 13.92
C GLN A 6 -4.14 -13.47 13.14
N ILE A 7 -4.10 -14.70 12.63
CA ILE A 7 -3.01 -15.22 11.77
C ILE A 7 -2.81 -14.35 10.53
N TYR A 8 -3.90 -13.93 9.88
CA TYR A 8 -3.80 -13.00 8.74
C TYR A 8 -3.13 -11.67 9.14
N LYS A 9 -3.54 -11.09 10.28
CA LYS A 9 -2.99 -9.83 10.75
C LYS A 9 -1.53 -9.93 11.18
N SER A 10 -1.12 -11.05 11.78
CA SER A 10 0.22 -11.22 12.35
C SER A 10 1.25 -11.77 11.38
N LEU A 11 0.85 -12.54 10.36
CA LEU A 11 1.78 -13.18 9.43
C LEU A 11 1.59 -12.70 7.99
N LEU A 12 0.39 -12.86 7.44
CA LEU A 12 0.16 -12.60 6.01
C LEU A 12 0.21 -11.11 5.66
N LYS A 13 -0.39 -10.26 6.50
CA LYS A 13 -0.37 -8.81 6.29
C LYS A 13 1.06 -8.24 6.34
N PRO A 14 1.88 -8.53 7.36
CA PRO A 14 3.27 -8.11 7.42
C PRO A 14 4.08 -8.43 6.16
N ILE A 15 3.96 -9.63 5.60
CA ILE A 15 4.73 -10.08 4.42
C ILE A 15 4.58 -9.10 3.24
N TRP A 16 3.36 -8.75 2.86
CA TRP A 16 3.15 -7.81 1.74
C TRP A 16 3.30 -6.34 2.16
N THR A 17 2.99 -5.99 3.41
CA THR A 17 3.19 -4.60 3.89
C THR A 17 4.66 -4.21 4.02
N TYR A 18 5.56 -5.15 4.30
CA TYR A 18 7.01 -4.88 4.29
C TYR A 18 7.44 -4.38 2.92
N GLY A 19 6.99 -5.09 1.88
CA GLY A 19 7.30 -4.73 0.50
C GLY A 19 6.70 -3.38 0.07
N ILE A 20 5.56 -2.97 0.62
CA ILE A 20 4.81 -1.80 0.13
C ILE A 20 5.61 -0.50 0.11
N GLN A 21 6.67 -0.37 0.92
CA GLN A 21 7.55 0.79 0.88
C GLN A 21 8.35 0.88 -0.42
N LEU A 22 8.66 -0.26 -1.04
CA LEU A 22 9.44 -0.35 -2.28
C LEU A 22 8.55 -0.31 -3.54
N TRP A 23 7.40 -1.00 -3.52
CA TRP A 23 6.51 -1.16 -4.69
C TRP A 23 5.10 -0.60 -4.46
N GLY A 24 4.88 0.19 -3.39
CA GLY A 24 3.62 0.89 -3.15
C GLY A 24 3.29 1.95 -4.20
N SER A 25 4.31 2.46 -4.89
CA SER A 25 4.18 3.35 -6.06
C SER A 25 4.21 2.60 -7.39
N ALA A 26 4.18 1.26 -7.39
CA ALA A 26 4.14 0.49 -8.62
C ALA A 26 2.82 0.67 -9.37
N LYS A 27 2.80 0.25 -10.64
CA LYS A 27 1.59 0.25 -11.46
C LYS A 27 0.44 -0.47 -10.76
N THR A 28 -0.76 0.08 -10.86
CA THR A 28 -2.01 -0.46 -10.27
C THR A 28 -2.21 -1.94 -10.58
N SER A 29 -1.85 -2.40 -11.79
CA SER A 29 -1.92 -3.81 -12.18
C SER A 29 -1.11 -4.74 -11.28
N ASN A 30 0.01 -4.29 -10.71
CA ASN A 30 0.82 -5.07 -9.78
C ASN A 30 0.22 -5.07 -8.38
N LEU A 31 -0.28 -3.91 -7.90
CA LEU A 31 -0.99 -3.81 -6.63
C LEU A 31 -2.26 -4.67 -6.61
N ASN A 32 -2.96 -4.75 -7.75
CA ASN A 32 -4.16 -5.59 -7.91
C ASN A 32 -3.88 -7.08 -7.69
N LYS A 33 -2.67 -7.58 -7.97
CA LYS A 33 -2.30 -8.97 -7.66
C LYS A 33 -2.28 -9.22 -6.16
N ILE A 34 -1.72 -8.29 -5.38
CA ILE A 34 -1.73 -8.37 -3.91
C ILE A 34 -3.16 -8.20 -3.37
N GLN A 35 -3.95 -7.28 -3.96
CA GLN A 35 -5.35 -7.11 -3.59
C GLN A 35 -6.16 -8.39 -3.83
N ALA A 36 -5.93 -9.08 -4.95
CA ALA A 36 -6.56 -10.37 -5.23
C ALA A 36 -6.17 -11.41 -4.17
N PHE A 37 -4.88 -11.51 -3.82
CA PHE A 37 -4.42 -12.37 -2.73
C PHE A 37 -5.11 -12.03 -1.39
N GLN A 38 -5.20 -10.75 -1.05
CA GLN A 38 -5.91 -10.29 0.15
C GLN A 38 -7.39 -10.73 0.10
N ASN A 39 -8.11 -10.45 -0.99
CA ASN A 39 -9.53 -10.78 -1.16
C ASN A 39 -9.79 -12.30 -1.01
N ILE A 40 -8.98 -13.13 -1.68
CA ILE A 40 -9.09 -14.60 -1.60
C ILE A 40 -8.84 -15.07 -0.17
N THR A 41 -7.83 -14.52 0.49
CA THR A 41 -7.49 -14.89 1.87
C THR A 41 -8.62 -14.51 2.84
N LEU A 42 -9.18 -13.30 2.72
CA LEU A 42 -10.29 -12.86 3.57
C LEU A 42 -11.52 -13.75 3.39
N ARG A 43 -11.87 -14.09 2.14
CA ARG A 43 -12.97 -15.03 1.83
C ARG A 43 -12.74 -16.40 2.44
N LYS A 44 -11.54 -16.96 2.32
CA LYS A 44 -11.19 -18.26 2.94
C LYS A 44 -11.29 -18.23 4.46
N ILE A 45 -10.93 -17.11 5.10
CA ILE A 45 -11.00 -16.95 6.55
C ILE A 45 -12.44 -16.88 7.04
N THR A 46 -13.29 -16.13 6.33
CA THR A 46 -14.71 -15.94 6.68
C THR A 46 -15.63 -17.04 6.16
N ASN A 47 -15.12 -17.93 5.29
CA ASN A 47 -15.92 -18.88 4.53
C ASN A 47 -17.07 -18.20 3.76
N ALA A 48 -16.78 -17.01 3.20
CA ALA A 48 -17.80 -16.19 2.56
C ALA A 48 -18.18 -16.73 1.17
N PRO A 49 -19.49 -16.85 0.86
CA PRO A 49 -19.97 -17.15 -0.48
C PRO A 49 -19.48 -16.16 -1.54
N PRO A 50 -19.40 -16.59 -2.83
CA PRO A 50 -18.88 -15.76 -3.91
C PRO A 50 -19.72 -14.51 -4.18
N PHE A 51 -21.03 -14.55 -3.94
CA PHE A 51 -21.95 -13.43 -4.18
C PHE A 51 -21.77 -12.28 -3.18
N ILE A 52 -21.13 -12.50 -2.02
CA ILE A 52 -20.82 -11.41 -1.09
C ILE A 52 -19.75 -10.53 -1.73
N SER A 53 -19.96 -9.23 -1.80
CA SER A 53 -18.99 -8.32 -2.41
C SER A 53 -17.68 -8.23 -1.58
N ASN A 54 -16.54 -8.01 -2.25
CA ASN A 54 -15.28 -7.77 -1.54
C ASN A 54 -15.37 -6.51 -0.66
N MET A 55 -16.10 -5.48 -1.10
CA MET A 55 -16.31 -4.25 -0.35
C MET A 55 -17.01 -4.50 0.99
N THR A 56 -18.04 -5.36 0.99
CA THR A 56 -18.74 -5.78 2.20
C THR A 56 -17.78 -6.49 3.16
N LEU A 57 -17.00 -7.46 2.67
CA LEU A 57 -16.00 -8.16 3.50
C LEU A 57 -14.97 -7.22 4.12
N HIS A 58 -14.49 -6.25 3.36
CA HIS A 58 -13.55 -5.25 3.85
C HIS A 58 -14.16 -4.35 4.94
N LYS A 59 -15.42 -3.94 4.77
CA LYS A 59 -16.16 -3.12 5.73
C LYS A 59 -16.41 -3.89 7.02
N ASP A 60 -16.94 -5.11 6.93
CA ASP A 60 -17.32 -5.93 8.09
C ASP A 60 -16.10 -6.37 8.91
N LEU A 61 -14.99 -6.69 8.24
CA LEU A 61 -13.74 -7.05 8.90
C LEU A 61 -12.90 -5.85 9.36
N GLY A 62 -13.29 -4.62 8.98
CA GLY A 62 -12.52 -3.40 9.26
C GLY A 62 -11.12 -3.41 8.65
N ILE A 63 -10.95 -4.04 7.49
CA ILE A 63 -9.65 -4.17 6.80
C ILE A 63 -9.58 -3.20 5.63
N LYS A 64 -8.49 -2.42 5.58
CA LYS A 64 -8.17 -1.56 4.45
C LYS A 64 -7.70 -2.38 3.25
N THR A 65 -8.06 -1.91 2.05
CA THR A 65 -7.50 -2.42 0.79
C THR A 65 -6.01 -2.14 0.73
N VAL A 66 -5.28 -2.91 -0.08
CA VAL A 66 -3.84 -2.76 -0.30
C VAL A 66 -3.50 -1.34 -0.76
N GLU A 67 -4.30 -0.79 -1.68
CA GLU A 67 -4.13 0.58 -2.17
C GLU A 67 -4.24 1.63 -1.05
N LYS A 68 -5.25 1.51 -0.17
CA LYS A 68 -5.42 2.41 0.98
C LYS A 68 -4.26 2.28 1.96
N GLU A 69 -3.75 1.07 2.19
CA GLU A 69 -2.56 0.87 3.02
C GLU A 69 -1.32 1.50 2.36
N ALA A 70 -1.10 1.30 1.06
CA ALA A 70 0.01 1.92 0.33
C ALA A 70 0.02 3.44 0.49
N ALA A 71 -1.14 4.09 0.34
CA ALA A 71 -1.30 5.52 0.53
C ALA A 71 -0.95 5.97 1.96
N ILE A 72 -1.35 5.19 2.98
CA ILE A 72 -1.02 5.49 4.38
C ILE A 72 0.48 5.35 4.64
N PHE A 73 1.11 4.30 4.13
CA PHE A 73 2.55 4.08 4.25
C PHE A 73 3.33 5.21 3.58
N TYR A 74 2.93 5.61 2.37
CA TYR A 74 3.51 6.74 1.67
C TYR A 74 3.35 8.05 2.47
N LYS A 75 2.15 8.36 2.98
CA LYS A 75 1.93 9.57 3.78
C LYS A 75 2.81 9.61 5.04
N ARG A 76 2.96 8.46 5.73
CA ARG A 76 3.86 8.34 6.88
C ARG A 76 5.32 8.55 6.52
N PHE A 77 5.76 8.01 5.38
CA PHE A 77 7.11 8.22 4.87
C PHE A 77 7.33 9.70 4.52
N TYR A 78 6.43 10.28 3.74
CA TYR A 78 6.49 11.68 3.30
C TYR A 78 6.58 12.65 4.47
N ASN A 79 5.72 12.50 5.49
CA ASN A 79 5.76 13.34 6.70
C ASN A 79 7.08 13.26 7.47
N LYS A 80 7.84 12.15 7.35
CA LYS A 80 9.16 12.02 8.00
C LYS A 80 10.27 12.75 7.23
N LEU A 81 10.08 13.04 5.94
CA LEU A 81 11.09 13.69 5.12
C LEU A 81 11.35 15.14 5.56
N GLU A 82 10.30 15.85 5.99
CA GLU A 82 10.37 17.27 6.35
C GLU A 82 11.42 17.59 7.44
N ASN A 83 11.49 16.72 8.45
CA ASN A 83 12.36 16.89 9.63
C ASN A 83 13.58 15.96 9.59
N HIS A 84 13.96 15.45 8.42
CA HIS A 84 15.07 14.52 8.30
C HIS A 84 16.44 15.24 8.45
N VAL A 85 17.36 14.62 9.18
CA VAL A 85 18.71 15.18 9.47
C VAL A 85 19.51 15.41 8.18
N ASN A 86 19.42 14.47 7.23
CA ASN A 86 20.06 14.61 5.93
C ASN A 86 19.29 15.62 5.04
N PRO A 87 19.93 16.75 4.63
CA PRO A 87 19.29 17.78 3.82
C PRO A 87 18.86 17.28 2.43
N LEU A 88 19.58 16.31 1.84
CA LEU A 88 19.20 15.73 0.54
C LEU A 88 17.87 14.99 0.60
N ILE A 89 17.63 14.31 1.71
CA ILE A 89 16.36 13.60 1.96
C ILE A 89 15.25 14.61 2.25
N LYS A 90 15.55 15.69 2.98
CA LYS A 90 14.61 16.78 3.22
C LYS A 90 14.14 17.46 1.93
N TYR A 91 15.02 17.61 0.93
CA TYR A 91 14.63 18.12 -0.39
C TYR A 91 13.60 17.25 -1.10
N LEU A 92 13.51 15.94 -0.80
CA LEU A 92 12.48 15.06 -1.35
C LEU A 92 11.07 15.35 -0.82
N HIS A 93 10.94 16.09 0.29
CA HIS A 93 9.65 16.55 0.81
C HIS A 93 9.02 17.62 -0.10
N ILE A 94 9.83 18.33 -0.88
CA ILE A 94 9.34 19.40 -1.74
C ILE A 94 8.64 18.76 -2.95
N PRO A 95 7.37 19.11 -3.24
CA PRO A 95 6.63 18.54 -4.37
C PRO A 95 7.16 18.98 -5.75
N SER A 96 8.10 19.92 -5.79
CA SER A 96 8.77 20.42 -6.99
C SER A 96 10.25 20.03 -7.00
N LEU A 97 10.80 19.81 -8.21
CA LEU A 97 12.23 19.53 -8.38
C LEU A 97 13.05 20.79 -8.02
N PRO A 98 14.05 20.68 -7.12
CA PRO A 98 14.95 21.80 -6.85
C PRO A 98 15.67 22.18 -8.15
N GLY A 99 15.65 23.47 -8.49
CA GLY A 99 16.30 24.02 -9.69
C GLY A 99 15.49 24.00 -10.99
N ASN A 100 14.23 23.54 -10.99
CA ASN A 100 13.32 23.56 -12.15
C ASN A 100 13.98 23.18 -13.50
N PRO A 101 14.67 22.03 -13.60
CA PRO A 101 15.24 21.62 -14.88
C PRO A 101 14.08 21.34 -15.84
N ARG A 102 14.00 22.09 -16.96
CA ARG A 102 13.04 21.82 -18.05
C ARG A 102 13.30 20.40 -18.56
N ARG A 103 12.59 19.43 -17.99
CA ARG A 103 12.83 18.01 -18.21
C ARG A 103 12.22 17.60 -19.55
N ARG A 104 12.87 18.01 -20.63
CA ARG A 104 12.63 17.44 -21.96
C ARG A 104 13.68 16.36 -22.16
N LEU A 105 13.30 15.10 -21.93
CA LEU A 105 14.06 13.97 -22.47
C LEU A 105 14.18 14.21 -23.97
N LYS A 106 15.41 14.36 -24.48
CA LYS A 106 15.65 14.40 -25.92
C LYS A 106 15.16 13.06 -26.47
N ARG A 107 14.01 13.08 -27.15
CA ARG A 107 13.58 11.94 -27.96
C ARG A 107 14.59 11.83 -29.11
N LYS A 108 15.24 10.66 -29.22
CA LYS A 108 15.98 10.30 -30.43
C LYS A 108 14.98 9.96 -31.52
#